data_AF-A0A838DCY8-F1
#
_entry.id   AF-A0A838DCY8-F1
#
_cell.length_a   1.000
_cell.length_b   1.000
_cell.length_c   1.000
_cell.angle_alpha   90.00
_cell.angle_beta   90.00
_cell.angle_gamma   90.00
#
_symmetry.space_group_name_H-M   'P 1'
#
loop_
_entity.id
_entity.type
_entity.pdbx_description
1 polymer ?
#
loop_
_entity_poly.entity_id
_entity_poly.type
_entity_poly.pdbx_seq_one_letter_code
_entity_poly.pdbx_strand_id
1 'polypeptide(L)'
;ASVIILREIHPEYSLPVGVWQIREGIREALRMNGTKFDTMDMALSFACDSLTISKNEWIENSSLIRARKSQGRITNYFSRP
;
A
#
# COMPACT_ATOMS: atom_id res chain seq x y z
N ALA A 1 -5.81 4.09 12.45
CA ALA A 1 -5.83 3.73 11.01
C ALA A 1 -4.39 3.48 10.56
N SER A 2 -4.18 2.63 9.56
CA SER A 2 -2.86 2.36 8.98
C SER A 2 -2.86 2.82 7.52
N VAL A 3 -1.74 3.37 7.05
CA VAL A 3 -1.58 3.88 5.68
C VAL A 3 -0.32 3.28 5.08
N ILE A 4 -0.38 2.93 3.79
CA ILE A 4 0.74 2.41 3.01
C ILE A 4 0.82 3.25 1.74
N ILE A 5 2.04 3.62 1.36
CA ILE A 5 2.34 4.27 0.09
C ILE A 5 3.31 3.35 -0.65
N LEU A 6 2.94 2.96 -1.86
CA LEU A 6 3.80 2.20 -2.76
C LEU A 6 4.44 3.17 -3.75
N ARG A 7 5.76 3.08 -3.92
CA ARG A 7 6.48 3.97 -4.83
C ARG A 7 7.71 3.28 -5.39
N GLU A 8 7.84 3.35 -6.71
CA GLU A 8 9.03 2.91 -7.44
C GLU A 8 9.88 4.10 -7.85
N ILE A 9 11.19 3.87 -7.92
CA ILE A 9 12.15 4.84 -8.45
C ILE A 9 12.88 4.13 -9.57
N HIS A 10 12.63 4.56 -10.80
CA HIS A 10 13.27 3.97 -11.97
C HIS A 10 14.51 4.79 -12.39
N PRO A 11 15.46 4.18 -13.13
CA PRO A 11 16.70 4.85 -13.54
C PRO A 11 16.49 6.14 -14.36
N GLU A 12 15.35 6.28 -15.04
CA GLU A 12 15.01 7.48 -15.81
C GLU A 12 14.69 8.68 -14.92
N TYR A 13 14.51 8.45 -13.61
CA TYR A 13 14.27 9.50 -12.63
C TYR A 13 15.55 10.28 -12.30
N SER A 14 15.77 11.36 -13.04
CA SER A 14 17.00 12.17 -13.01
C SER A 14 16.95 13.43 -12.12
N LEU A 15 15.78 13.78 -11.58
CA LEU A 15 15.58 15.03 -10.83
C LEU A 15 15.29 14.76 -9.34
N PRO A 16 16.24 14.98 -8.42
CA PRO A 16 16.01 14.74 -7.00
C PRO A 16 15.28 15.92 -6.34
N VAL A 17 13.95 15.99 -6.50
CA VAL A 17 13.07 16.94 -5.79
C VAL A 17 12.84 16.57 -4.31
N GLY A 18 13.45 15.48 -3.85
CA GLY A 18 13.39 15.03 -2.47
C GLY A 18 11.98 14.67 -2.01
N VAL A 19 11.68 14.95 -0.74
CA VAL A 19 10.40 14.59 -0.11
C VAL A 19 9.21 15.36 -0.72
N TRP A 20 9.47 16.48 -1.41
CA TRP A 20 8.41 17.30 -2.00
C TRP A 20 7.53 16.50 -2.97
N GLN A 21 8.11 15.69 -3.86
CA GLN A 21 7.37 14.91 -4.84
C GLN A 21 6.40 13.90 -4.19
N ILE A 22 6.80 13.28 -3.08
CA ILE A 22 5.94 12.36 -2.33
C ILE A 22 4.75 13.12 -1.73
N ARG A 23 5.01 14.29 -1.14
CA ARG A 23 3.96 15.13 -0.53
C ARG A 23 2.96 15.61 -1.56
N GLU A 24 3.42 16.03 -2.74
CA GLU A 24 2.53 16.49 -3.80
C GLU A 24 1.71 15.34 -4.38
N GLY A 25 2.32 14.18 -4.64
CA GLY A 25 1.60 12.99 -5.09
C GLY A 25 0.51 12.55 -4.10
N ILE A 26 0.79 12.59 -2.79
CA ILE A 26 -0.23 12.30 -1.77
C ILE A 26 -1.33 13.36 -1.79
N ARG A 27 -1.00 14.65 -1.93
CA ARG A 27 -2.01 15.72 -1.95
C ARG A 27 -2.95 15.56 -3.15
N GLU A 28 -2.41 15.26 -4.32
CA GLU A 28 -3.22 14.96 -5.51
C GLU A 28 -4.08 13.71 -5.31
N ALA A 29 -3.51 12.61 -4.80
CA ALA A 29 -4.26 11.38 -4.54
C ALA A 29 -5.43 11.60 -3.57
N LEU A 30 -5.26 12.47 -2.56
CA LEU A 30 -6.32 12.80 -1.60
C LEU A 30 -7.35 13.81 -2.13
N ARG A 31 -7.04 14.57 -3.20
CA ARG A 31 -8.00 15.43 -3.90
C ARG A 31 -8.92 14.62 -4.81
N MET A 32 -8.47 13.47 -5.28
CA MET A 32 -9.24 12.57 -6.13
C MET A 32 -10.21 11.70 -5.32
N ASN A 33 -11.29 11.24 -5.97
CA ASN A 33 -12.17 10.23 -5.40
C ASN A 33 -11.46 8.87 -5.44
N GLY A 34 -11.04 8.37 -4.27
CA GLY A 34 -10.40 7.07 -4.14
C GLY A 34 -11.37 5.90 -4.35
N THR A 35 -10.83 4.77 -4.80
CA THR A 35 -11.57 3.51 -4.94
C THR A 35 -11.66 2.77 -3.61
N LYS A 36 -12.85 2.27 -3.27
CA LYS A 36 -13.06 1.43 -2.08
C LYS A 36 -13.02 -0.05 -2.47
N PHE A 37 -12.45 -0.86 -1.59
CA PHE A 37 -12.35 -2.31 -1.78
C PHE A 37 -12.78 -3.02 -0.50
N ASP A 38 -13.40 -4.20 -0.65
CA ASP A 38 -13.89 -4.99 0.47
C ASP A 38 -12.76 -5.72 1.21
N THR A 39 -11.67 -6.02 0.51
CA THR A 39 -10.52 -6.73 1.07
C THR A 39 -9.22 -6.00 0.80
N MET A 40 -8.27 -6.17 1.72
CA MET A 40 -6.92 -5.61 1.56
C MET A 40 -6.19 -6.21 0.35
N ASP A 41 -6.44 -7.48 0.01
CA ASP A 41 -5.78 -8.12 -1.13
C ASP A 41 -6.26 -7.56 -2.48
N MET A 42 -7.56 -7.24 -2.61
CA MET A 42 -8.09 -6.53 -3.78
C MET A 42 -7.48 -5.13 -3.91
N ALA A 43 -7.44 -4.37 -2.82
CA ALA A 43 -6.83 -3.03 -2.81
C ALA A 43 -5.34 -3.08 -3.19
N LEU A 44 -4.61 -4.07 -2.66
CA LEU A 44 -3.19 -4.22 -2.94
C LEU A 44 -2.93 -4.66 -4.39
N SER A 45 -3.76 -5.57 -4.92
CA SER A 45 -3.66 -5.98 -6.32
C SER A 45 -3.90 -4.80 -7.25
N PHE A 46 -4.97 -4.02 -7.01
CA PHE A 46 -5.24 -2.79 -7.76
C PHE A 46 -4.10 -1.77 -7.68
N ALA A 47 -3.51 -1.57 -6.51
CA ALA A 47 -2.41 -0.63 -6.34
C ALA A 47 -1.10 -1.08 -7.02
N CYS A 48 -0.89 -2.39 -7.15
CA CYS A 48 0.28 -2.96 -7.81
C CYS A 48 0.12 -3.12 -9.33
N ASP A 49 -1.08 -3.03 -9.89
CA ASP A 49 -1.31 -3.21 -11.34
C ASP A 49 -0.55 -2.20 -12.20
N SER A 50 -0.35 -0.97 -11.71
CA SER A 50 0.39 0.09 -12.41
C SER A 50 1.88 0.12 -12.06
N LEU A 51 2.37 -0.84 -11.28
CA LEU A 51 3.73 -0.93 -10.77
C LEU A 51 4.51 -2.03 -11.50
N THR A 52 5.83 -1.91 -11.53
CA THR A 52 6.71 -2.88 -12.21
C THR A 52 7.11 -4.02 -11.25
N ILE A 53 7.23 -3.72 -9.96
CA ILE A 53 7.54 -4.68 -8.90
C ILE A 53 6.29 -5.48 -8.56
N SER A 54 6.44 -6.80 -8.49
CA SER A 54 5.32 -7.70 -8.23
C SER A 54 4.67 -7.49 -6.86
N LYS A 55 3.36 -7.77 -6.75
CA LYS A 55 2.62 -7.75 -5.47
C LYS A 55 3.31 -8.58 -4.38
N ASN A 56 3.85 -9.74 -4.73
CA ASN A 56 4.50 -10.65 -3.77
C ASN A 56 5.73 -10.00 -3.16
N GLU A 57 6.55 -9.34 -3.97
CA GLU A 57 7.75 -8.65 -3.50
C GLU A 57 7.40 -7.51 -2.53
N TRP A 58 6.32 -6.76 -2.79
CA TRP A 58 5.81 -5.77 -1.84
C TRP A 58 5.36 -6.39 -0.51
N ILE A 59 4.69 -7.54 -0.54
CA ILE A 59 4.24 -8.26 0.67
C ILE A 59 5.44 -8.76 1.47
N GLU A 60 6.42 -9.35 0.80
CA GLU A 60 7.63 -9.92 1.40
C GLU A 60 8.53 -8.84 2.02
N ASN A 61 8.55 -7.62 1.47
CA ASN A 61 9.39 -6.55 2.01
C ASN A 61 8.65 -5.64 3.00
N SER A 62 7.31 -5.67 3.05
CA SER A 62 6.52 -4.81 3.93
C SER A 62 6.25 -5.44 5.30
N SER A 63 6.82 -4.84 6.36
CA SER A 63 6.48 -5.18 7.75
C SER A 63 5.02 -4.88 8.08
N LEU A 64 4.46 -3.81 7.53
CA LEU A 64 3.07 -3.39 7.78
C LEU A 64 2.07 -4.35 7.13
N ILE A 65 2.30 -4.78 5.88
CA ILE A 65 1.43 -5.76 5.21
C ILE A 65 1.46 -7.10 5.95
N ARG A 66 2.66 -7.58 6.33
CA ARG A 66 2.79 -8.80 7.14
C ARG A 66 2.06 -8.69 8.46
N ALA A 67 2.30 -7.61 9.22
CA ALA A 67 1.65 -7.39 10.50
C ALA A 67 0.12 -7.38 10.35
N ARG A 68 -0.40 -6.77 9.28
CA ARG A 68 -1.84 -6.74 9.04
C ARG A 68 -2.42 -8.11 8.67
N LYS A 69 -1.67 -8.94 7.94
CA LYS A 69 -2.08 -10.32 7.59
C LYS A 69 -2.03 -11.28 8.77
N SER A 70 -1.03 -11.14 9.64
CA SER A 70 -0.85 -12.02 10.81
C SER A 70 -1.70 -11.61 12.02
N GLN A 71 -2.03 -10.31 12.14
CA GLN A 71 -2.82 -9.81 13.26
C GLN A 71 -4.31 -10.13 13.08
N GLY A 72 -4.77 -11.16 13.78
CA GLY A 72 -6.19 -11.42 13.97
C GLY A 72 -6.88 -10.36 14.84
N ARG A 73 -8.17 -10.11 14.60
CA ARG A 73 -8.98 -9.30 15.51
C ARG A 73 -9.24 -10.11 16.78
N ILE A 74 -9.31 -9.47 17.94
CA ILE A 74 -9.66 -10.15 19.20
C ILE A 74 -11.02 -10.85 19.11
N THR A 75 -11.95 -10.29 18.35
CA THR A 75 -13.26 -10.90 18.04
C THR A 75 -13.11 -12.28 17.39
N ASN A 76 -12.10 -12.47 16.54
CA ASN A 76 -11.85 -13.75 15.87
C ASN A 76 -11.38 -14.83 16.86
N TYR A 77 -10.85 -14.44 18.02
CA TYR A 77 -10.48 -15.37 19.08
C TYR A 77 -11.72 -15.89 19.81
N PHE A 78 -12.64 -15.01 20.20
CA PHE A 78 -13.89 -15.37 20.90
C PHE A 78 -14.87 -16.19 20.05
N SER A 79 -14.73 -16.16 18.72
CA SER A 79 -15.56 -16.93 17.79
C SER A 79 -14.98 -18.29 17.40
N ARG A 80 -13.85 -18.73 18.00
CA ARG A 80 -13.33 -20.09 17.84
C ARG A 80 -14.08 -21.02 18.79
N PRO A 81 -14.53 -22.20 18.33
CA PRO A 81 -15.18 -23.20 19.19
C PRO A 81 -14.21 -23.74 20.25
#